data_AF-A0A7S1AD73-F1
#
_entry.id   AF-A0A7S1AD73-F1
#
_cell.length_a   1.000
_cell.length_b   1.000
_cell.length_c   1.000
_cell.angle_alpha   90.00
_cell.angle_beta   90.00
_cell.angle_gamma   90.00
#
_symmetry.space_group_name_H-M   'P 1'
#
loop_
_entity.id
_entity.type
_entity.pdbx_description
1 polymer ?
#
loop_
_entity_poly.entity_id
_entity_poly.type
_entity_poly.pdbx_seq_one_letter_code
_entity_poly.pdbx_strand_id
1 'polypeptide(L)'
;VHIGMSHTTRVGCNFFGAMTFGSPRSDTSPGSVLRSDAPPAWLAAFDYDVRSPGCDVLNVDLSTECGLIGARHDEAKMKRRLALIDQVWHWKREDLKRHLTECTLRRKNLESQSEVLPEKRSSEVAGSLAFVDGAPFSQFSLSVVLANVVIMALEASLGTSDTMWFLQQVFLLWYIFELSLKGALHRRGLLLGEVSEVWWNWLDFLVVVAGVLDQWVQPMLCAFIGDDANAPRNHTLVGLLRLLRCLRILRFCKIINYIWREDLSWTERPTFQSFLLCVVTSDALVTGISLDTQSVVLLIFGNVFLCVYTLEIMARLRLWSWNFFGSDWRRNVMDLSIVLCGVGVQWVQPGILLLSTSVGCKVAPWAGLDTLNLFFKLARFSRILRLLKLFERFRPLQAVAVGVLEAMEGMFWIAVLTMFVVYTWAIIFRSLVGS
;
A
#
# COMPACT_ATOMS: atom_id res chain seq x y z
N VAL A 1 21.10 -28.74 55.82
CA VAL A 1 22.34 -29.14 55.13
C VAL A 1 22.61 -28.12 54.05
N HIS A 2 23.51 -27.18 54.35
CA HIS A 2 24.04 -26.17 53.46
C HIS A 2 25.01 -26.81 52.47
N ILE A 3 24.84 -26.57 51.16
CA ILE A 3 25.98 -26.46 50.24
C ILE A 3 25.65 -25.33 49.27
N GLY A 4 26.35 -24.21 49.45
CA GLY A 4 26.43 -23.14 48.46
C GLY A 4 27.61 -23.40 47.54
N MET A 5 27.49 -22.97 46.29
CA MET A 5 28.64 -22.57 45.49
C MET A 5 28.25 -21.40 44.60
N SER A 6 28.74 -20.24 45.03
CA SER A 6 28.81 -18.98 44.34
C SER A 6 29.90 -19.02 43.26
N HIS A 7 29.53 -18.74 42.01
CA HIS A 7 30.47 -18.18 41.03
C HIS A 7 29.83 -16.97 40.36
N THR A 8 30.18 -15.81 40.92
CA THR A 8 30.03 -14.47 40.37
C THR A 8 31.07 -14.24 39.28
N THR A 9 30.63 -14.14 38.03
CA THR A 9 31.37 -13.45 36.97
C THR A 9 30.59 -12.19 36.60
N ARG A 10 31.04 -11.06 37.16
CA ARG A 10 30.68 -9.72 36.72
C ARG A 10 31.31 -9.49 35.35
N VAL A 11 30.50 -9.41 34.31
CA VAL A 11 30.82 -8.63 33.12
C VAL A 11 29.76 -7.55 33.05
N GLY A 12 30.13 -6.36 33.50
CA GLY A 12 29.30 -5.17 33.33
C GLY A 12 29.36 -4.72 31.87
N CYS A 13 28.20 -4.48 31.29
CA CYS A 13 28.06 -3.61 30.14
C CYS A 13 26.78 -2.78 30.33
N ASN A 14 26.99 -1.51 30.70
CA ASN A 14 26.01 -0.45 30.52
C ASN A 14 25.68 -0.36 29.02
N PHE A 15 24.40 -0.50 28.64
CA PHE A 15 23.94 -0.08 27.31
C PHE A 15 22.49 0.41 27.38
N PHE A 16 22.29 1.49 28.14
CA PHE A 16 21.19 2.44 27.92
C PHE A 16 21.77 3.56 27.04
N GLY A 17 21.65 3.39 25.73
CA GLY A 17 22.09 4.36 24.73
C GLY A 17 20.87 4.89 23.99
N ALA A 18 20.55 6.16 24.22
CA ALA A 18 19.57 6.92 23.46
C ALA A 18 19.91 6.88 21.96
N MET A 19 18.95 6.45 21.12
CA MET A 19 19.04 6.65 19.67
C MET A 19 18.74 8.10 19.34
N THR A 20 19.74 8.95 19.49
CA THR A 20 19.84 10.20 18.72
C THR A 20 20.35 9.86 17.33
N PHE A 21 19.55 10.15 16.30
CA PHE A 21 19.96 10.06 14.90
C PHE A 21 21.11 11.03 14.62
N GLY A 22 22.34 10.53 14.66
CA GLY A 22 23.53 11.21 14.16
C GLY A 22 23.66 11.00 12.65
N SER A 23 23.40 12.06 11.89
CA SER A 23 23.70 12.15 10.46
C SER A 23 25.22 12.12 10.23
N PRO A 24 25.75 11.44 9.20
CA PRO A 24 27.16 11.56 8.84
C PRO A 24 27.41 12.95 8.24
N ARG A 25 28.11 13.80 9.00
CA ARG A 25 28.82 14.97 8.48
C ARG A 25 29.95 14.47 7.57
N SER A 26 29.72 14.48 6.27
CA SER A 26 30.80 14.66 5.29
C SER A 26 30.97 16.16 5.08
N ASP A 27 31.90 16.74 5.83
CA ASP A 27 32.45 18.07 5.58
C ASP A 27 33.24 18.04 4.27
N THR A 28 32.65 18.58 3.21
CA THR A 28 33.32 19.43 2.21
C THR A 28 32.23 20.07 1.36
N SER A 29 31.76 21.24 1.79
CA SER A 29 31.02 22.18 0.95
C SER A 29 31.94 23.37 0.66
N PRO A 30 32.41 23.58 -0.59
CA PRO A 30 32.80 24.91 -1.03
C PRO A 30 31.52 25.58 -1.56
N GLY A 31 30.80 26.28 -0.68
CA GLY A 31 29.48 26.79 -1.00
C GLY A 31 29.03 27.95 -0.13
N SER A 32 29.90 28.94 0.09
CA SER A 32 29.51 30.26 0.61
C SER A 32 30.19 31.36 -0.20
N VAL A 33 29.79 31.50 -1.46
CA VAL A 33 30.13 32.68 -2.26
C VAL A 33 28.89 33.12 -3.04
N LEU A 34 28.44 34.33 -2.72
CA LEU A 34 27.56 35.22 -3.49
C LEU A 34 26.09 34.80 -3.68
N ARG A 35 25.31 35.06 -2.63
CA ARG A 35 23.92 35.50 -2.79
C ARG A 35 23.90 37.02 -2.64
N SER A 36 24.08 37.72 -3.76
CA SER A 36 23.98 39.18 -3.86
C SER A 36 23.74 39.57 -5.31
N ASP A 37 22.68 39.06 -5.92
CA ASP A 37 22.21 39.59 -7.20
C ASP A 37 21.10 40.61 -6.92
N ALA A 38 21.53 41.73 -6.34
CA ALA A 38 20.90 43.00 -6.68
C ALA A 38 21.06 43.19 -8.21
N PRO A 39 20.04 43.69 -8.92
CA PRO A 39 20.20 44.03 -10.33
C PRO A 39 21.38 45.00 -10.48
N PRO A 40 22.20 44.87 -11.54
CA PRO A 40 23.36 45.73 -11.72
C PRO A 40 22.97 47.21 -11.71
N ALA A 41 23.71 48.02 -10.95
CA ALA A 41 23.50 49.45 -10.77
C ALA A 41 23.55 50.31 -12.06
N TRP A 42 23.84 49.73 -13.22
CA TRP A 42 23.77 50.41 -14.51
C TRP A 42 22.37 50.48 -15.12
N LEU A 43 21.37 49.79 -14.53
CA LEU A 43 19.97 49.83 -14.98
C LEU A 43 19.13 50.96 -14.32
N ALA A 44 19.72 51.76 -13.44
CA ALA A 44 19.07 52.87 -12.73
C ALA A 44 19.44 54.28 -13.24
N ALA A 45 20.13 54.39 -14.38
CA ALA A 45 20.66 55.66 -14.88
C ALA A 45 20.20 55.96 -16.31
N PHE A 46 18.89 56.01 -16.56
CA PHE A 46 18.31 56.65 -17.76
C PHE A 46 16.86 57.04 -17.46
N ASP A 47 16.69 58.07 -16.64
CA ASP A 47 15.43 58.80 -16.51
C ASP A 47 15.78 60.28 -16.58
N TYR A 48 16.03 60.77 -17.80
CA TYR A 48 16.29 62.18 -18.07
C TYR A 48 15.00 62.78 -18.62
N ASP A 49 14.27 63.44 -17.74
CA ASP A 49 13.03 64.16 -18.00
C ASP A 49 13.32 65.40 -18.85
N VAL A 50 13.00 65.34 -20.15
CA VAL A 50 13.05 66.48 -21.06
C VAL A 50 11.61 66.92 -21.34
N ARG A 51 11.08 67.78 -20.47
CA ARG A 51 9.90 68.61 -20.79
C ARG A 51 10.36 69.97 -21.28
N SER A 52 10.30 70.17 -22.58
CA SER A 52 10.36 71.50 -23.20
C SER A 52 9.04 71.77 -23.92
N PRO A 53 8.31 72.85 -23.59
CA PRO A 53 7.04 73.18 -24.22
C PRO A 53 7.27 74.06 -25.46
N GLY A 54 6.77 73.61 -26.62
CA GLY A 54 6.54 74.46 -27.78
C GLY A 54 7.16 73.95 -29.07
N CYS A 55 6.40 73.14 -29.83
CA CYS A 55 6.48 73.04 -31.30
C CYS A 55 5.39 72.07 -31.81
N ASP A 56 4.20 72.57 -32.09
CA ASP A 56 2.99 71.75 -32.33
C ASP A 56 2.63 71.50 -33.80
N VAL A 57 3.53 71.72 -34.78
CA VAL A 57 3.12 71.58 -36.20
C VAL A 57 4.06 70.72 -37.06
N LEU A 58 5.12 70.13 -36.48
CA LEU A 58 6.00 69.16 -37.17
C LEU A 58 6.11 67.80 -36.44
N ASN A 59 5.12 67.48 -35.60
CA ASN A 59 5.24 66.43 -34.57
C ASN A 59 4.64 65.06 -34.96
N VAL A 60 3.99 64.96 -36.12
CA VAL A 60 3.31 63.71 -36.52
C VAL A 60 4.28 62.69 -37.14
N ASP A 61 5.24 63.13 -37.96
CA ASP A 61 6.21 62.21 -38.59
C ASP A 61 7.30 61.71 -37.62
N LEU A 62 7.80 62.58 -36.72
CA LEU A 62 8.83 62.24 -35.73
C LEU A 62 8.33 61.30 -34.62
N SER A 63 7.03 61.37 -34.27
CA SER A 63 6.39 60.44 -33.33
C SER A 63 6.42 59.00 -33.85
N THR A 64 6.13 58.82 -35.15
CA THR A 64 6.18 57.50 -35.81
C THR A 64 7.60 56.95 -35.91
N GLU A 65 8.60 57.78 -36.22
CA GLU A 65 10.00 57.32 -36.24
C GLU A 65 10.52 56.97 -34.84
N CYS A 66 10.17 57.75 -33.80
CA CYS A 66 10.54 57.43 -32.42
C CYS A 66 9.91 56.12 -31.94
N GLY A 67 8.64 55.87 -32.30
CA GLY A 67 7.96 54.60 -32.01
C GLY A 67 8.64 53.40 -32.69
N LEU A 68 9.08 53.56 -33.93
CA LEU A 68 9.79 52.51 -34.68
C LEU A 68 11.16 52.19 -34.09
N ILE A 69 11.88 53.21 -33.60
CA ILE A 69 13.18 53.03 -32.93
C ILE A 69 12.99 52.32 -31.58
N GLY A 70 11.96 52.68 -30.81
CA GLY A 70 11.60 52.01 -29.57
C GLY A 70 11.27 50.53 -29.77
N ALA A 71 10.42 50.21 -30.76
CA ALA A 71 10.05 48.84 -31.08
C ALA A 71 11.28 47.99 -31.50
N ARG A 72 12.21 48.55 -32.28
CA ARG A 72 13.46 47.87 -32.67
C ARG A 72 14.38 47.64 -31.46
N HIS A 73 14.42 48.57 -30.52
CA HIS A 73 15.20 48.42 -29.29
C HIS A 73 14.63 47.30 -28.40
N ASP A 74 13.31 47.23 -28.24
CA ASP A 74 12.64 46.19 -27.48
C ASP A 74 12.77 44.81 -28.15
N GLU A 75 12.69 44.74 -29.47
CA GLU A 75 12.95 43.49 -30.22
C GLU A 75 14.38 42.99 -29.98
N ALA A 76 15.38 43.89 -30.04
CA ALA A 76 16.77 43.54 -29.77
C ALA A 76 16.96 43.07 -28.32
N LYS A 77 16.28 43.70 -27.35
CA LYS A 77 16.29 43.31 -25.93
C LYS A 77 15.66 41.92 -25.72
N MET A 78 14.55 41.63 -26.38
CA MET A 78 13.91 40.32 -26.31
C MET A 78 14.75 39.23 -26.98
N LYS A 79 15.37 39.50 -28.14
CA LYS A 79 16.31 38.56 -28.78
C LYS A 79 17.50 38.22 -27.89
N ARG A 80 18.05 39.20 -27.17
CA ARG A 80 19.13 38.96 -26.19
C ARG A 80 18.67 38.09 -25.01
N ARG A 81 17.45 38.33 -24.49
CA ARG A 81 16.87 37.50 -23.42
C ARG A 81 16.62 36.07 -23.90
N LEU A 82 16.11 35.88 -25.12
CA LEU A 82 15.91 34.57 -25.73
C LEU A 82 17.24 33.82 -25.85
N ALA A 83 18.29 34.48 -26.36
CA ALA A 83 19.61 33.89 -26.49
C ALA A 83 20.23 33.48 -25.13
N LEU A 84 20.02 34.29 -24.08
CA LEU A 84 20.41 33.94 -22.70
C LEU A 84 19.68 32.71 -22.17
N ILE A 85 18.37 32.61 -22.40
CA ILE A 85 17.56 31.47 -21.98
C ILE A 85 18.03 30.20 -22.71
N ASP A 86 18.27 30.27 -24.01
CA ASP A 86 18.78 29.14 -24.81
C ASP A 86 20.16 28.70 -24.32
N GLN A 87 21.03 29.64 -23.95
CA GLN A 87 22.35 29.33 -23.40
C GLN A 87 22.24 28.61 -22.04
N VAL A 88 21.34 29.06 -21.15
CA VAL A 88 21.08 28.41 -19.85
C VAL A 88 20.48 27.01 -20.05
N TRP A 89 19.55 26.85 -20.99
CA TRP A 89 18.96 25.55 -21.33
C TRP A 89 20.00 24.59 -21.92
N HIS A 90 20.87 25.07 -22.80
CA HIS A 90 21.95 24.28 -23.35
C HIS A 90 22.90 23.79 -22.26
N TRP A 91 23.27 24.67 -21.32
CA TRP A 91 24.13 24.30 -20.19
C TRP A 91 23.49 23.24 -19.28
N LYS A 92 22.22 23.42 -18.91
CA LYS A 92 21.48 22.43 -18.11
C LYS A 92 21.32 21.09 -18.83
N ARG A 93 21.07 21.12 -20.15
CA ARG A 93 20.95 19.90 -20.96
C ARG A 93 22.28 19.13 -20.99
N GLU A 94 23.41 19.81 -21.14
CA GLU A 94 24.72 19.17 -21.12
C GLU A 94 25.07 18.61 -19.74
N ASP A 95 24.68 19.29 -18.66
CA ASP A 95 24.86 18.80 -17.29
C ASP A 95 24.05 17.51 -17.02
N LEU A 96 22.78 17.50 -17.43
CA LEU A 96 21.93 16.30 -17.38
C LEU A 96 22.49 15.14 -18.22
N LYS A 97 23.05 15.41 -19.40
CA LYS A 97 23.71 14.38 -20.21
C LYS A 97 24.92 13.80 -19.50
N ARG A 98 25.74 14.62 -18.83
CA ARG A 98 26.90 14.15 -18.04
C ARG A 98 26.45 13.24 -16.91
N HIS A 99 25.44 13.64 -16.13
CA HIS A 99 24.88 12.80 -15.07
C HIS A 99 24.28 11.48 -15.58
N LEU A 100 23.58 11.51 -16.72
CA LEU A 100 23.04 10.29 -17.32
C LEU A 100 24.17 9.35 -17.77
N THR A 101 25.26 9.90 -18.31
CA THR A 101 26.43 9.13 -18.76
C THR A 101 27.16 8.52 -17.55
N GLU A 102 27.34 9.30 -16.48
CA GLU A 102 27.93 8.84 -15.22
C GLU A 102 27.10 7.73 -14.55
N CYS A 103 25.77 7.91 -14.47
CA CYS A 103 24.87 6.87 -13.95
C CYS A 103 24.90 5.60 -14.81
N THR A 104 24.97 5.73 -16.13
CA THR A 104 25.07 4.59 -17.05
C THR A 104 26.40 3.84 -16.88
N LEU A 105 27.50 4.58 -16.72
CA LEU A 105 28.81 4.01 -16.46
C LEU A 105 28.85 3.31 -15.09
N ARG A 106 28.27 3.93 -14.05
CA ARG A 106 28.15 3.33 -12.72
C ARG A 106 27.33 2.04 -12.74
N ARG A 107 26.24 2.01 -13.52
CA ARG A 107 25.44 0.80 -13.72
C ARG A 107 26.28 -0.30 -14.39
N LYS A 108 26.99 0.00 -15.47
CA LYS A 108 27.88 -0.97 -16.15
C LYS A 108 29.01 -1.47 -15.26
N ASN A 109 29.59 -0.60 -14.43
CA ASN A 109 30.62 -0.98 -13.46
C ASN A 109 30.06 -1.91 -12.37
N LEU A 110 28.83 -1.66 -11.91
CA LEU A 110 28.15 -2.55 -10.96
C LEU A 110 27.73 -3.88 -11.61
N GLU A 111 27.26 -3.86 -12.86
CA GLU A 111 26.95 -5.07 -13.64
C GLU A 111 28.21 -5.93 -13.82
N SER A 112 29.34 -5.32 -14.21
CA SER A 112 30.62 -6.04 -14.34
C SER A 112 31.20 -6.48 -12.99
N GLN A 113 31.03 -5.71 -11.91
CA GLN A 113 31.37 -6.18 -10.56
C GLN A 113 30.47 -7.33 -10.11
N SER A 114 29.19 -7.33 -10.48
CA SER A 114 28.26 -8.43 -10.19
C SER A 114 28.60 -9.70 -10.98
N GLU A 115 29.16 -9.55 -12.18
CA GLU A 115 29.62 -10.67 -13.02
C GLU A 115 30.96 -11.24 -12.54
N VAL A 116 31.82 -10.42 -11.94
CA VAL A 116 33.14 -10.82 -11.40
C VAL A 116 33.08 -11.28 -9.95
N LEU A 117 32.08 -10.86 -9.17
CA LEU A 117 31.78 -11.53 -7.91
C LEU A 117 31.37 -12.95 -8.28
N PRO A 118 32.21 -13.97 -8.01
CA PRO A 118 31.91 -15.33 -8.38
C PRO A 118 30.55 -15.61 -7.77
N GLU A 119 29.53 -15.79 -8.63
CA GLU A 119 28.16 -16.12 -8.30
C GLU A 119 28.24 -17.05 -7.10
N LYS A 120 27.96 -16.49 -5.91
CA LYS A 120 28.43 -16.99 -4.62
C LYS A 120 28.06 -18.44 -4.57
N ARG A 121 29.00 -19.35 -4.90
CA ARG A 121 28.75 -20.75 -5.26
C ARG A 121 27.69 -21.29 -4.31
N SER A 122 26.45 -21.24 -4.76
CA SER A 122 25.29 -21.74 -4.04
C SER A 122 25.40 -23.24 -4.20
N SER A 123 26.34 -23.80 -3.44
CA SER A 123 26.50 -25.22 -3.18
C SER A 123 26.31 -26.12 -4.40
N GLU A 124 27.42 -26.44 -5.08
CA GLU A 124 27.62 -27.63 -5.92
C GLU A 124 27.22 -28.97 -5.25
N VAL A 125 26.70 -28.94 -4.01
CA VAL A 125 26.50 -30.07 -3.11
C VAL A 125 25.08 -30.67 -3.19
N ALA A 126 24.16 -30.14 -4.01
CA ALA A 126 22.79 -30.67 -4.06
C ALA A 126 22.22 -30.89 -5.47
N GLY A 127 23.02 -31.41 -6.40
CA GLY A 127 22.58 -31.69 -7.78
C GLY A 127 21.32 -32.57 -7.89
N SER A 128 21.00 -33.39 -6.88
CA SER A 128 19.79 -34.21 -6.88
C SER A 128 18.53 -33.53 -6.30
N LEU A 129 18.68 -32.42 -5.56
CA LEU A 129 17.54 -31.77 -4.88
C LEU A 129 17.29 -30.33 -5.36
N ALA A 130 18.11 -29.83 -6.30
CA ALA A 130 17.92 -28.49 -6.89
C ALA A 130 16.54 -28.30 -7.57
N PHE A 131 15.88 -29.39 -7.98
CA PHE A 131 14.53 -29.31 -8.56
C PHE A 131 13.48 -28.77 -7.57
N VAL A 132 13.72 -28.90 -6.25
CA VAL A 132 12.79 -28.45 -5.20
C VAL A 132 12.67 -26.93 -5.17
N ASP A 133 13.75 -26.22 -5.51
CA ASP A 133 13.73 -24.75 -5.65
C ASP A 133 13.26 -24.31 -7.05
N GLY A 134 13.05 -25.27 -7.96
CA GLY A 134 12.61 -25.00 -9.31
C GLY A 134 11.17 -24.47 -9.39
N ALA A 135 10.94 -23.58 -10.36
CA ALA A 135 9.60 -23.10 -10.73
C ALA A 135 8.54 -24.21 -10.88
N PRO A 136 8.79 -25.36 -11.55
CA PRO A 136 7.76 -26.39 -11.70
C PRO A 136 7.32 -27.01 -10.37
N PHE A 137 8.26 -27.23 -9.43
CA PHE A 137 7.92 -27.75 -8.11
C PHE A 137 7.13 -26.73 -7.29
N SER A 138 7.53 -25.45 -7.34
CA SER A 138 6.81 -24.34 -6.69
C SER A 138 5.38 -24.19 -7.24
N GLN A 139 5.21 -24.22 -8.55
CA GLN A 139 3.88 -24.17 -9.21
C GLN A 139 3.00 -25.36 -8.83
N PHE A 140 3.57 -26.57 -8.76
CA PHE A 140 2.84 -27.75 -8.32
C PHE A 140 2.45 -27.66 -6.84
N SER A 141 3.35 -27.19 -5.96
CA SER A 141 3.00 -26.94 -4.55
C SER A 141 1.87 -25.91 -4.44
N LEU A 142 1.92 -24.84 -5.23
CA LEU A 142 0.87 -23.82 -5.26
C LEU A 142 -0.48 -24.40 -5.71
N SER A 143 -0.49 -25.25 -6.73
CA SER A 143 -1.73 -25.89 -7.21
C SER A 143 -2.33 -26.81 -6.15
N VAL A 144 -1.50 -27.56 -5.41
CA VAL A 144 -1.94 -28.38 -4.27
C VAL A 144 -2.55 -27.52 -3.16
N VAL A 145 -1.93 -26.38 -2.83
CA VAL A 145 -2.48 -25.42 -1.85
C VAL A 145 -3.82 -24.87 -2.30
N LEU A 146 -3.94 -24.47 -3.57
CA LEU A 146 -5.18 -23.98 -4.14
C LEU A 146 -6.29 -25.04 -4.10
N ALA A 147 -5.98 -26.27 -4.52
CA ALA A 147 -6.91 -27.40 -4.47
C ALA A 147 -7.38 -27.64 -3.02
N ASN A 148 -6.47 -27.65 -2.05
CA ASN A 148 -6.82 -27.81 -0.64
C ASN A 148 -7.74 -26.68 -0.13
N VAL A 149 -7.51 -25.42 -0.52
CA VAL A 149 -8.40 -24.30 -0.17
C VAL A 149 -9.80 -24.47 -0.77
N VAL A 150 -9.90 -24.91 -2.03
CA VAL A 150 -11.19 -25.20 -2.68
C VAL A 150 -11.92 -26.33 -1.96
N ILE A 151 -11.22 -27.42 -1.59
CA ILE A 151 -11.85 -28.52 -0.84
C ILE A 151 -12.36 -28.03 0.52
N MET A 152 -11.60 -27.20 1.24
CA MET A 152 -12.07 -26.61 2.51
C MET A 152 -13.33 -25.74 2.31
N ALA A 153 -13.40 -24.96 1.23
CA ALA A 153 -14.57 -24.16 0.91
C ALA A 153 -15.80 -25.02 0.54
N LEU A 154 -15.58 -26.13 -0.20
CA LEU A 154 -16.62 -27.08 -0.54
C LEU A 154 -17.12 -27.84 0.69
N GLU A 155 -16.24 -28.28 1.59
CA GLU A 155 -16.60 -28.92 2.86
C GLU A 155 -17.45 -27.98 3.73
N ALA A 156 -17.10 -26.70 3.79
CA ALA A 156 -17.88 -25.69 4.50
C ALA A 156 -19.28 -25.48 3.89
N SER A 157 -19.46 -25.77 2.58
CA SER A 157 -20.71 -25.54 1.85
C SER A 157 -21.61 -26.78 1.78
N LEU A 158 -21.02 -27.97 1.63
CA LEU A 158 -21.73 -29.23 1.35
C LEU A 158 -21.74 -30.20 2.54
N GLY A 159 -20.99 -29.89 3.62
CA GLY A 159 -20.83 -30.77 4.77
C GLY A 159 -19.68 -31.79 4.61
N THR A 160 -19.43 -32.56 5.67
CA THR A 160 -18.32 -33.51 5.75
C THR A 160 -18.65 -34.82 5.05
N SER A 161 -17.95 -35.13 3.96
CA SER A 161 -17.96 -36.45 3.30
C SER A 161 -16.67 -37.22 3.61
N ASP A 162 -16.74 -38.54 3.73
CA ASP A 162 -15.57 -39.41 3.95
C ASP A 162 -14.48 -39.24 2.88
N THR A 163 -14.90 -38.93 1.64
CA THR A 163 -13.97 -38.64 0.53
C THR A 163 -13.18 -37.34 0.77
N MET A 164 -13.80 -36.32 1.35
CA MET A 164 -13.12 -35.06 1.69
C MET A 164 -12.10 -35.29 2.80
N TRP A 165 -12.43 -36.12 3.80
CA TRP A 165 -11.50 -36.48 4.85
C TRP A 165 -10.25 -37.16 4.27
N PHE A 166 -10.41 -38.12 3.37
CA PHE A 166 -9.28 -38.78 2.70
C PHE A 166 -8.42 -37.80 1.90
N LEU A 167 -9.04 -36.92 1.11
CA LEU A 167 -8.32 -35.91 0.32
C LEU A 167 -7.51 -34.96 1.23
N GLN A 168 -8.04 -34.60 2.40
CA GLN A 168 -7.32 -33.80 3.39
C GLN A 168 -6.07 -34.50 3.94
N GLN A 169 -6.11 -35.82 4.12
CA GLN A 169 -4.93 -36.59 4.53
C GLN A 169 -3.85 -36.58 3.44
N VAL A 170 -4.25 -36.73 2.18
CA VAL A 170 -3.33 -36.68 1.04
C VAL A 170 -2.62 -35.32 0.97
N PHE A 171 -3.35 -34.22 1.16
CA PHE A 171 -2.74 -32.89 1.20
C PHE A 171 -1.82 -32.70 2.40
N LEU A 172 -2.18 -33.20 3.59
CA LEU A 172 -1.30 -33.13 4.76
C LEU A 172 0.00 -33.88 4.51
N LEU A 173 -0.08 -35.09 3.94
CA LEU A 173 1.09 -35.89 3.59
C LEU A 173 1.98 -35.18 2.57
N TRP A 174 1.38 -34.54 1.56
CA TRP A 174 2.11 -33.72 0.59
C TRP A 174 2.88 -32.58 1.27
N TYR A 175 2.28 -31.88 2.24
CA TYR A 175 2.99 -30.80 2.95
C TYR A 175 4.12 -31.30 3.84
N ILE A 176 3.94 -32.45 4.51
CA ILE A 176 5.02 -33.09 5.28
C ILE A 176 6.17 -33.44 4.32
N PHE A 177 5.85 -33.99 3.15
CA PHE A 177 6.84 -34.32 2.12
C PHE A 177 7.57 -33.08 1.61
N GLU A 178 6.84 -32.02 1.22
CA GLU A 178 7.43 -30.75 0.77
C GLU A 178 8.36 -30.14 1.83
N LEU A 179 7.90 -30.08 3.08
CA LEU A 179 8.67 -29.54 4.21
C LEU A 179 9.93 -30.38 4.48
N SER A 180 9.81 -31.70 4.37
CA SER A 180 10.95 -32.63 4.52
C SER A 180 11.99 -32.43 3.42
N LEU A 181 11.56 -32.26 2.16
CA LEU A 181 12.46 -31.95 1.04
C LEU A 181 13.16 -30.61 1.23
N LYS A 182 12.41 -29.55 1.60
CA LYS A 182 12.99 -28.24 1.91
C LYS A 182 13.98 -28.31 3.07
N GLY A 183 13.66 -29.09 4.12
CA GLY A 183 14.55 -29.33 5.25
C GLY A 183 15.81 -30.09 4.88
N ALA A 184 15.71 -31.11 4.02
CA ALA A 184 16.86 -31.86 3.53
C ALA A 184 17.80 -30.98 2.68
N LEU A 185 17.23 -30.09 1.88
CA LEU A 185 17.98 -29.15 1.03
C LEU A 185 18.64 -28.04 1.86
N HIS A 186 17.91 -27.37 2.74
CA HIS A 186 18.38 -26.19 3.45
C HIS A 186 19.12 -26.50 4.76
N ARG A 187 19.08 -27.74 5.27
CA ARG A 187 19.75 -28.24 6.49
C ARG A 187 19.74 -27.23 7.65
N ARG A 188 20.81 -26.44 7.82
CA ARG A 188 20.99 -25.44 8.90
C ARG A 188 20.44 -24.06 8.55
N GLY A 189 20.32 -23.73 7.27
CA GLY A 189 19.77 -22.45 6.79
C GLY A 189 18.26 -22.34 6.94
N LEU A 190 17.54 -23.45 7.17
CA LEU A 190 16.07 -23.42 7.24
C LEU A 190 15.54 -22.57 8.41
N LEU A 191 16.25 -22.55 9.55
CA LEU A 191 15.84 -21.84 10.76
C LEU A 191 16.71 -20.62 11.11
N LEU A 192 17.91 -20.49 10.52
CA LEU A 192 18.91 -19.47 10.87
C LEU A 192 19.43 -18.67 9.66
N GLY A 193 18.62 -18.55 8.61
CA GLY A 193 18.90 -17.71 7.43
C GLY A 193 18.49 -16.24 7.60
N GLU A 194 18.31 -15.55 6.47
CA GLU A 194 17.77 -14.18 6.47
C GLU A 194 16.38 -14.15 7.11
N VAL A 195 16.13 -13.16 7.98
CA VAL A 195 14.91 -13.09 8.81
C VAL A 195 13.63 -13.14 7.97
N SER A 196 13.65 -12.58 6.76
CA SER A 196 12.53 -12.60 5.81
C SER A 196 12.20 -14.02 5.34
N GLU A 197 13.19 -14.82 4.95
CA GLU A 197 13.01 -16.19 4.46
C GLU A 197 12.66 -17.16 5.59
N VAL A 198 13.35 -17.01 6.71
CA VAL A 198 13.15 -17.82 7.92
C VAL A 198 11.70 -17.70 8.40
N TRP A 199 11.14 -16.49 8.43
CA TRP A 199 9.75 -16.27 8.85
C TRP A 199 8.74 -17.07 8.04
N TRP A 200 8.92 -17.15 6.71
CA TRP A 200 8.02 -17.93 5.85
C TRP A 200 8.18 -19.44 6.05
N ASN A 201 9.41 -19.92 6.28
CA ASN A 201 9.65 -21.33 6.61
C ASN A 201 9.02 -21.72 7.95
N TRP A 202 9.06 -20.83 8.95
CA TRP A 202 8.36 -21.03 10.22
C TRP A 202 6.85 -21.09 10.07
N LEU A 203 6.28 -20.27 9.18
CA LEU A 203 4.84 -20.31 8.88
C LEU A 203 4.45 -21.65 8.25
N ASP A 204 5.19 -22.11 7.24
CA ASP A 204 4.96 -23.42 6.60
C ASP A 204 5.08 -24.57 7.63
N PHE A 205 6.10 -24.51 8.50
CA PHE A 205 6.29 -25.48 9.59
C PHE A 205 5.10 -25.47 10.57
N LEU A 206 4.68 -24.29 11.03
CA LEU A 206 3.54 -24.14 11.95
C LEU A 206 2.25 -24.72 11.36
N VAL A 207 2.01 -24.49 10.07
CA VAL A 207 0.83 -25.00 9.35
C VAL A 207 0.84 -26.54 9.27
N VAL A 208 2.00 -27.14 9.01
CA VAL A 208 2.14 -28.61 8.98
C VAL A 208 1.91 -29.20 10.37
N VAL A 209 2.56 -28.64 11.39
CA VAL A 209 2.40 -29.10 12.79
C VAL A 209 0.95 -28.98 13.24
N ALA A 210 0.30 -27.83 12.99
CA ALA A 210 -1.11 -27.64 13.31
C ALA A 210 -2.00 -28.67 12.60
N GLY A 211 -1.71 -28.98 11.32
CA GLY A 211 -2.42 -30.00 10.56
C GLY A 211 -2.27 -31.42 11.15
N VAL A 212 -1.06 -31.79 11.56
CA VAL A 212 -0.79 -33.10 12.20
C VAL A 212 -1.49 -33.19 13.56
N LEU A 213 -1.41 -32.15 14.38
CA LEU A 213 -2.08 -32.10 15.68
C LEU A 213 -3.61 -32.21 15.53
N ASP A 214 -4.19 -31.47 14.59
CA ASP A 214 -5.63 -31.45 14.37
C ASP A 214 -6.15 -32.76 13.75
N GLN A 215 -5.43 -33.37 12.79
CA GLN A 215 -5.93 -34.59 12.12
C GLN A 215 -5.61 -35.89 12.86
N TRP A 216 -4.46 -35.99 13.51
CA TRP A 216 -3.99 -37.26 14.09
C TRP A 216 -4.07 -37.27 15.61
N VAL A 217 -3.72 -36.16 16.27
CA VAL A 217 -3.72 -36.09 17.74
C VAL A 217 -5.13 -35.86 18.28
N GLN A 218 -5.96 -35.05 17.62
CA GLN A 218 -7.34 -34.83 18.06
C GLN A 218 -8.16 -36.13 18.22
N PRO A 219 -8.25 -37.04 17.23
CA PRO A 219 -9.04 -38.27 17.39
C PRO A 219 -8.44 -39.18 18.47
N MET A 220 -7.12 -39.26 18.60
CA MET A 220 -6.48 -40.00 19.69
C MET A 220 -6.87 -39.42 21.05
N LEU A 221 -6.80 -38.09 21.21
CA LEU A 221 -7.13 -37.43 22.46
C LEU A 221 -8.62 -37.63 22.83
N CYS A 222 -9.53 -37.55 21.85
CA CYS A 222 -10.94 -37.86 22.07
C CYS A 222 -11.15 -39.33 22.49
N ALA A 223 -10.41 -40.28 21.89
CA ALA A 223 -10.48 -41.68 22.29
C ALA A 223 -9.91 -41.93 23.71
N PHE A 224 -8.88 -41.18 24.12
CA PHE A 224 -8.25 -41.32 25.43
C PHE A 224 -9.02 -40.69 26.58
N ILE A 225 -9.67 -39.54 26.34
CA ILE A 225 -10.34 -38.78 27.43
C ILE A 225 -11.64 -39.45 27.88
N GLY A 226 -12.23 -40.33 27.05
CA GLY A 226 -13.49 -40.98 27.37
C GLY A 226 -14.67 -40.00 27.35
N ASP A 227 -15.86 -40.51 27.06
CA ASP A 227 -17.09 -39.72 26.87
C ASP A 227 -17.71 -39.24 28.20
N ASP A 228 -16.88 -38.95 29.22
CA ASP A 228 -17.35 -38.47 30.53
C ASP A 228 -17.93 -37.06 30.39
N ALA A 229 -19.22 -37.00 30.05
CA ALA A 229 -19.99 -35.81 29.70
C ALA A 229 -20.06 -34.73 30.80
N ASN A 230 -19.54 -35.01 32.00
CA ASN A 230 -19.65 -34.13 33.17
C ASN A 230 -18.32 -33.43 33.56
N ALA A 231 -17.24 -33.54 32.78
CA ALA A 231 -15.96 -32.91 33.14
C ALA A 231 -15.83 -31.46 32.60
N PRO A 232 -16.00 -30.41 33.43
CA PRO A 232 -16.02 -29.01 32.99
C PRO A 232 -14.67 -28.46 32.46
N ARG A 233 -13.55 -29.17 32.66
CA ARG A 233 -12.22 -28.72 32.20
C ARG A 233 -11.93 -29.01 30.72
N ASN A 234 -12.69 -29.90 30.08
CA ASN A 234 -12.37 -30.36 28.73
C ASN A 234 -12.76 -29.35 27.63
N HIS A 235 -13.64 -28.39 27.94
CA HIS A 235 -14.10 -27.40 26.95
C HIS A 235 -12.99 -26.46 26.46
N THR A 236 -11.99 -26.12 27.29
CA THR A 236 -10.90 -25.21 26.89
C THR A 236 -9.92 -25.87 25.93
N LEU A 237 -9.53 -27.13 26.19
CA LEU A 237 -8.61 -27.88 25.31
C LEU A 237 -9.27 -28.20 23.97
N VAL A 238 -10.54 -28.63 23.97
CA VAL A 238 -11.29 -28.83 22.72
C VAL A 238 -11.45 -27.52 21.94
N GLY A 239 -11.64 -26.39 22.63
CA GLY A 239 -11.65 -25.07 22.01
C GLY A 239 -10.31 -24.69 21.36
N LEU A 240 -9.19 -24.97 22.04
CA LEU A 240 -7.84 -24.75 21.49
C LEU A 240 -7.58 -25.63 20.27
N LEU A 241 -7.98 -26.91 20.30
CA LEU A 241 -7.88 -27.80 19.15
C LEU A 241 -8.74 -27.32 17.98
N ARG A 242 -9.94 -26.79 18.24
CA ARG A 242 -10.76 -26.13 17.20
C ARG A 242 -10.07 -24.89 16.62
N LEU A 243 -9.28 -24.14 17.40
CA LEU A 243 -8.47 -23.03 16.89
C LEU A 243 -7.36 -23.53 15.95
N LEU A 244 -6.79 -24.72 16.16
CA LEU A 244 -5.81 -25.30 15.23
C LEU A 244 -6.41 -25.53 13.84
N ARG A 245 -7.72 -25.81 13.75
CA ARG A 245 -8.43 -25.87 12.46
C ARG A 245 -8.37 -24.55 11.71
N CYS A 246 -8.45 -23.41 12.42
CA CYS A 246 -8.32 -22.09 11.80
C CYS A 246 -6.90 -21.83 11.26
N LEU A 247 -5.86 -22.42 11.85
CA LEU A 247 -4.49 -22.33 11.32
C LEU A 247 -4.36 -22.95 9.93
N ARG A 248 -5.26 -23.84 9.52
CA ARG A 248 -5.31 -24.34 8.13
C ARG A 248 -5.53 -23.21 7.11
N ILE A 249 -6.20 -22.12 7.50
CA ILE A 249 -6.42 -20.94 6.65
C ILE A 249 -5.10 -20.21 6.38
N LEU A 250 -4.09 -20.31 7.25
CA LEU A 250 -2.76 -19.73 7.01
C LEU A 250 -2.07 -20.33 5.77
N ARG A 251 -2.53 -21.46 5.24
CA ARG A 251 -2.11 -21.97 3.92
C ARG A 251 -2.36 -20.96 2.81
N PHE A 252 -3.41 -20.14 2.93
CA PHE A 252 -3.68 -19.03 2.01
C PHE A 252 -2.57 -17.97 2.05
N CYS A 253 -1.92 -17.75 3.21
CA CYS A 253 -0.76 -16.85 3.30
C CYS A 253 0.39 -17.30 2.42
N LYS A 254 0.52 -18.61 2.13
CA LYS A 254 1.52 -19.12 1.18
C LYS A 254 1.21 -18.69 -0.26
N ILE A 255 -0.08 -18.66 -0.65
CA ILE A 255 -0.51 -18.11 -1.94
C ILE A 255 -0.17 -16.62 -2.00
N ILE A 256 -0.45 -15.86 -0.93
CA ILE A 256 -0.10 -14.44 -0.84
C ILE A 256 1.41 -14.25 -1.00
N ASN A 257 2.23 -15.03 -0.29
CA ASN A 257 3.69 -14.99 -0.40
C ASN A 257 4.17 -15.28 -1.82
N TYR A 258 3.59 -16.30 -2.48
CA TYR A 258 3.88 -16.60 -3.88
C TYR A 258 3.58 -15.39 -4.76
N ILE A 259 2.38 -14.81 -4.65
CA ILE A 259 1.97 -13.61 -5.40
C ILE A 259 2.89 -12.42 -5.09
N TRP A 260 3.38 -12.30 -3.85
CA TRP A 260 4.29 -11.22 -3.43
C TRP A 260 5.71 -11.35 -3.97
N ARG A 261 6.12 -12.55 -4.37
CA ARG A 261 7.43 -12.81 -4.98
C ARG A 261 7.43 -12.61 -6.50
N GLU A 262 6.27 -12.72 -7.14
CA GLU A 262 6.13 -12.50 -8.58
C GLU A 262 6.34 -11.02 -8.95
N ASP A 263 7.00 -10.78 -10.08
CA ASP A 263 7.29 -9.43 -10.58
C ASP A 263 6.00 -8.71 -11.00
N LEU A 264 5.54 -7.77 -10.18
CA LEU A 264 4.31 -7.01 -10.39
C LEU A 264 4.48 -5.81 -11.34
N SER A 265 5.57 -5.78 -12.12
CA SER A 265 5.88 -4.71 -13.08
C SER A 265 4.81 -4.54 -14.17
N TRP A 266 4.04 -5.60 -14.45
CA TRP A 266 2.91 -5.54 -15.38
C TRP A 266 1.82 -4.54 -14.96
N THR A 267 1.74 -4.21 -13.67
CA THR A 267 0.75 -3.25 -13.14
C THR A 267 1.02 -1.79 -13.53
N GLU A 268 2.23 -1.46 -13.97
CA GLU A 268 2.54 -0.11 -14.46
C GLU A 268 2.10 0.11 -15.92
N ARG A 269 1.79 -0.97 -16.64
CA ARG A 269 1.47 -0.88 -18.08
C ARG A 269 0.15 -0.13 -18.29
N PRO A 270 0.05 0.72 -19.34
CA PRO A 270 -1.17 1.46 -19.65
C PRO A 270 -2.36 0.53 -19.95
N THR A 271 -2.09 -0.69 -20.45
CA THR A 271 -3.11 -1.71 -20.69
C THR A 271 -3.81 -2.14 -19.40
N PHE A 272 -3.05 -2.31 -18.31
CA PHE A 272 -3.61 -2.64 -17.00
C PHE A 272 -4.41 -1.47 -16.42
N GLN A 273 -3.93 -0.23 -16.59
CA GLN A 273 -4.67 0.96 -16.16
C GLN A 273 -6.02 1.08 -16.88
N SER A 274 -6.07 0.80 -18.18
CA SER A 274 -7.33 0.78 -18.95
C SER A 274 -8.26 -0.35 -18.51
N PHE A 275 -7.71 -1.52 -18.18
CA PHE A 275 -8.49 -2.63 -17.60
C PHE A 275 -9.12 -2.24 -16.26
N LEU A 276 -8.34 -1.64 -15.35
CA LEU A 276 -8.84 -1.16 -14.07
C LEU A 276 -9.93 -0.10 -14.23
N LEU A 277 -9.78 0.82 -15.18
CA LEU A 277 -10.80 1.81 -15.51
C LEU A 277 -12.13 1.16 -15.95
N CYS A 278 -12.04 0.11 -16.76
CA CYS A 278 -13.20 -0.68 -17.16
C CYS A 278 -13.87 -1.33 -15.95
N VAL A 279 -13.07 -1.94 -15.07
CA VAL A 279 -13.55 -2.55 -13.82
C VAL A 279 -14.26 -1.54 -12.91
N VAL A 280 -13.72 -0.33 -12.75
CA VAL A 280 -14.37 0.76 -11.98
C VAL A 280 -15.70 1.17 -12.60
N THR A 281 -15.76 1.26 -13.91
CA THR A 281 -17.00 1.59 -14.63
C THR A 281 -18.04 0.49 -14.48
N SER A 282 -17.64 -0.78 -14.55
CA SER A 282 -18.53 -1.92 -14.32
C SER A 282 -19.02 -2.00 -12.86
N ASP A 283 -18.15 -1.75 -11.86
CA ASP A 283 -18.53 -1.73 -10.44
C ASP A 283 -19.56 -0.62 -10.16
N ALA A 284 -19.43 0.53 -10.83
CA ALA A 284 -20.41 1.62 -10.77
C ALA A 284 -21.79 1.19 -11.29
N LEU A 285 -21.83 0.53 -12.45
CA LEU A 285 -23.07 0.04 -13.06
C LEU A 285 -23.72 -1.04 -12.19
N VAL A 286 -22.94 -2.00 -11.71
CA VAL A 286 -23.42 -3.06 -10.80
C VAL A 286 -23.94 -2.47 -9.49
N THR A 287 -23.27 -1.45 -8.95
CA THR A 287 -23.74 -0.75 -7.75
C THR A 287 -25.06 -0.02 -8.01
N GLY A 288 -25.23 0.62 -9.17
CA GLY A 288 -26.48 1.24 -9.58
C GLY A 288 -27.64 0.24 -9.66
N ILE A 289 -27.43 -0.89 -10.36
CA ILE A 289 -28.44 -1.96 -10.49
C ILE A 289 -28.77 -2.60 -9.14
N SER A 290 -27.77 -2.73 -8.26
CA SER A 290 -27.94 -3.29 -6.91
C SER A 290 -28.83 -2.44 -6.00
N LEU A 291 -29.11 -1.17 -6.34
CA LEU A 291 -30.07 -0.36 -5.60
C LEU A 291 -31.51 -0.86 -5.79
N ASP A 292 -31.82 -1.36 -6.99
CA ASP A 292 -33.16 -1.81 -7.35
C ASP A 292 -33.37 -3.31 -7.11
N THR A 293 -32.31 -4.12 -7.24
CA THR A 293 -32.42 -5.58 -7.12
C THR A 293 -31.30 -6.20 -6.26
N GLN A 294 -31.68 -6.96 -5.23
CA GLN A 294 -30.75 -7.75 -4.43
C GLN A 294 -30.65 -9.17 -4.98
N SER A 295 -29.81 -9.38 -5.99
CA SER A 295 -29.52 -10.71 -6.50
C SER A 295 -28.18 -11.24 -5.97
N VAL A 296 -28.10 -12.57 -5.78
CA VAL A 296 -26.85 -13.24 -5.35
C VAL A 296 -25.73 -13.02 -6.37
N VAL A 297 -26.07 -12.96 -7.66
CA VAL A 297 -25.11 -12.71 -8.75
C VAL A 297 -24.44 -11.34 -8.59
N LEU A 298 -25.19 -10.29 -8.24
CA LEU A 298 -24.62 -8.96 -7.99
C LEU A 298 -23.70 -8.94 -6.77
N LEU A 299 -23.98 -9.75 -5.75
CA LEU A 299 -23.09 -9.93 -4.60
C LEU A 299 -21.77 -10.59 -5.01
N ILE A 300 -21.81 -11.61 -5.86
CA ILE A 300 -20.61 -12.26 -6.41
C ILE A 300 -19.76 -11.26 -7.19
N PHE A 301 -20.37 -10.48 -8.10
CA PHE A 301 -19.66 -9.45 -8.84
C PHE A 301 -18.99 -8.43 -7.91
N GLY A 302 -19.70 -7.96 -6.86
CA GLY A 302 -19.13 -7.05 -5.88
C GLY A 302 -17.88 -7.61 -5.18
N ASN A 303 -17.86 -8.91 -4.88
CA ASN A 303 -16.68 -9.57 -4.29
C ASN A 303 -15.53 -9.71 -5.30
N VAL A 304 -15.84 -10.01 -6.57
CA VAL A 304 -14.83 -10.08 -7.65
C VAL A 304 -14.16 -8.71 -7.84
N PHE A 305 -14.93 -7.63 -7.91
CA PHE A 305 -14.37 -6.28 -8.04
C PHE A 305 -13.51 -5.89 -6.84
N LEU A 306 -13.96 -6.17 -5.60
CA LEU A 306 -13.14 -5.95 -4.40
C LEU A 306 -11.81 -6.72 -4.45
N CYS A 307 -11.83 -7.97 -4.95
CA CYS A 307 -10.63 -8.76 -5.12
C CYS A 307 -9.64 -8.10 -6.09
N VAL A 308 -10.13 -7.65 -7.26
CA VAL A 308 -9.30 -6.94 -8.26
C VAL A 308 -8.66 -5.69 -7.66
N TYR A 309 -9.41 -4.86 -6.91
CA TYR A 309 -8.84 -3.67 -6.25
C TYR A 309 -7.83 -4.01 -5.15
N THR A 310 -8.09 -5.08 -4.40
CA THR A 310 -7.17 -5.54 -3.35
C THR A 310 -5.85 -5.98 -3.97
N LEU A 311 -5.90 -6.72 -5.09
CA LEU A 311 -4.72 -7.10 -5.85
C LEU A 311 -3.97 -5.90 -6.43
N GLU A 312 -4.68 -4.91 -6.98
CA GLU A 312 -4.07 -3.66 -7.48
C GLU A 312 -3.28 -2.94 -6.37
N ILE A 313 -3.92 -2.69 -5.22
CA ILE A 313 -3.27 -1.97 -4.11
C ILE A 313 -2.13 -2.78 -3.53
N MET A 314 -2.28 -4.09 -3.39
CA MET A 314 -1.22 -4.97 -2.94
C MET A 314 -0.01 -4.92 -3.88
N ALA A 315 -0.25 -4.90 -5.20
CA ALA A 315 0.78 -4.78 -6.22
C ALA A 315 1.54 -3.46 -6.12
N ARG A 316 0.82 -2.33 -6.02
CA ARG A 316 1.41 -1.00 -5.89
C ARG A 316 2.18 -0.83 -4.59
N LEU A 317 1.63 -1.30 -3.47
CA LEU A 317 2.28 -1.26 -2.16
C LEU A 317 3.59 -2.04 -2.20
N ARG A 318 3.63 -3.18 -2.89
CA ARG A 318 4.83 -3.99 -3.06
C ARG A 318 5.89 -3.30 -3.93
N LEU A 319 5.47 -2.75 -5.07
CA LEU A 319 6.36 -2.13 -6.04
C LEU A 319 7.03 -0.88 -5.47
N TRP A 320 6.26 -0.04 -4.79
CA TRP A 320 6.76 1.25 -4.27
C TRP A 320 7.28 1.14 -2.85
N SER A 321 6.96 0.05 -2.12
CA SER A 321 7.40 -0.20 -0.75
C SER A 321 7.20 1.05 0.13
N TRP A 322 8.22 1.52 0.86
CA TRP A 322 8.13 2.70 1.72
C TRP A 322 7.97 4.01 0.93
N ASN A 323 8.39 4.05 -0.34
CA ASN A 323 8.19 5.21 -1.22
C ASN A 323 6.74 5.39 -1.66
N PHE A 324 5.85 4.41 -1.37
CA PHE A 324 4.41 4.55 -1.58
C PHE A 324 3.83 5.78 -0.87
N PHE A 325 4.45 6.23 0.23
CA PHE A 325 4.03 7.41 0.99
C PHE A 325 4.85 8.69 0.69
N GLY A 326 5.64 8.71 -0.40
CA GLY A 326 6.51 9.84 -0.75
C GLY A 326 5.79 10.99 -1.45
N SER A 327 5.79 11.01 -2.79
CA SER A 327 5.32 12.18 -3.56
C SER A 327 3.80 12.34 -3.60
N ASP A 328 3.05 11.23 -3.55
CA ASP A 328 1.60 11.19 -3.75
C ASP A 328 0.86 10.54 -2.57
N TRP A 329 1.38 10.75 -1.36
CA TRP A 329 0.90 10.05 -0.16
C TRP A 329 -0.61 10.19 0.06
N ARG A 330 -1.20 11.38 -0.20
CA ARG A 330 -2.64 11.62 0.00
C ARG A 330 -3.50 10.72 -0.88
N ARG A 331 -3.13 10.59 -2.16
CA ARG A 331 -3.85 9.78 -3.14
C ARG A 331 -3.72 8.30 -2.81
N ASN A 332 -2.50 7.87 -2.53
CA ASN A 332 -2.18 6.50 -2.17
C ASN A 332 -2.84 6.06 -0.85
N VAL A 333 -2.91 6.94 0.16
CA VAL A 333 -3.64 6.70 1.41
C VAL A 333 -5.14 6.65 1.18
N MET A 334 -5.69 7.54 0.36
CA MET A 334 -7.12 7.50 0.01
C MET A 334 -7.48 6.16 -0.64
N ASP A 335 -6.72 5.75 -1.64
CA ASP A 335 -6.88 4.47 -2.35
C ASP A 335 -6.80 3.26 -1.40
N LEU A 336 -5.79 3.24 -0.53
CA LEU A 336 -5.63 2.21 0.48
C LEU A 336 -6.82 2.20 1.45
N SER A 337 -7.28 3.37 1.90
CA SER A 337 -8.41 3.47 2.84
C SER A 337 -9.72 2.96 2.23
N ILE A 338 -9.98 3.23 0.96
CA ILE A 338 -11.17 2.76 0.24
C ILE A 338 -11.17 1.24 0.15
N VAL A 339 -10.02 0.64 -0.19
CA VAL A 339 -9.89 -0.82 -0.30
C VAL A 339 -9.96 -1.48 1.08
N LEU A 340 -9.25 -0.96 2.08
CA LEU A 340 -9.30 -1.48 3.46
C LEU A 340 -10.71 -1.40 4.05
N CYS A 341 -11.44 -0.30 3.81
CA CYS A 341 -12.84 -0.17 4.23
C CYS A 341 -13.72 -1.23 3.53
N GLY A 342 -13.53 -1.43 2.22
CA GLY A 342 -14.21 -2.48 1.46
C GLY A 342 -13.96 -3.88 2.01
N VAL A 343 -12.69 -4.24 2.25
CA VAL A 343 -12.29 -5.53 2.84
C VAL A 343 -12.86 -5.70 4.25
N GLY A 344 -12.77 -4.66 5.07
CA GLY A 344 -13.30 -4.65 6.44
C GLY A 344 -14.82 -4.89 6.48
N VAL A 345 -15.57 -4.35 5.54
CA VAL A 345 -17.02 -4.55 5.49
C VAL A 345 -17.37 -5.91 4.90
N GLN A 346 -16.83 -6.24 3.72
CA GLN A 346 -17.30 -7.37 2.93
C GLN A 346 -16.68 -8.70 3.33
N TRP A 347 -15.43 -8.72 3.80
CA TRP A 347 -14.71 -9.96 4.07
C TRP A 347 -14.54 -10.21 5.56
N VAL A 348 -14.27 -9.18 6.36
CA VAL A 348 -14.07 -9.35 7.79
C VAL A 348 -15.38 -9.73 8.49
N GLN A 349 -16.53 -9.15 8.10
CA GLN A 349 -17.82 -9.53 8.69
C GLN A 349 -18.15 -11.03 8.55
N PRO A 350 -18.19 -11.63 7.32
CA PRO A 350 -18.39 -13.07 7.20
C PRO A 350 -17.23 -13.86 7.80
N GLY A 351 -15.99 -13.34 7.77
CA GLY A 351 -14.84 -13.96 8.41
C GLY A 351 -15.01 -14.10 9.92
N ILE A 352 -15.52 -13.07 10.62
CA ILE A 352 -15.82 -13.11 12.05
C ILE A 352 -16.95 -14.11 12.33
N LEU A 353 -18.00 -14.13 11.49
CA LEU A 353 -19.09 -15.10 11.64
C LEU A 353 -18.56 -16.53 11.50
N LEU A 354 -17.79 -16.82 10.45
CA LEU A 354 -17.17 -18.12 10.21
C LEU A 354 -16.19 -18.51 11.32
N LEU A 355 -15.43 -17.55 11.86
CA LEU A 355 -14.54 -17.79 12.97
C LEU A 355 -15.32 -18.10 14.25
N SER A 356 -16.41 -17.37 14.52
CA SER A 356 -17.26 -17.59 15.68
C SER A 356 -17.94 -18.96 15.67
N THR A 357 -18.45 -19.40 14.51
CA THR A 357 -19.04 -20.72 14.35
C THR A 357 -17.98 -21.82 14.46
N SER A 358 -16.78 -21.60 13.93
CA SER A 358 -15.68 -22.58 13.98
C SER A 358 -15.13 -22.80 15.40
N VAL A 359 -15.02 -21.74 16.21
CA VAL A 359 -14.51 -21.85 17.58
C VAL A 359 -15.57 -22.47 18.51
N GLY A 360 -16.86 -22.39 18.14
CA GLY A 360 -17.96 -22.87 18.97
C GLY A 360 -18.13 -22.09 20.28
N CYS A 361 -17.44 -20.94 20.38
CA CYS A 361 -17.75 -19.95 21.38
C CYS A 361 -19.12 -19.36 21.01
N LYS A 362 -20.11 -19.54 21.88
CA LYS A 362 -21.28 -18.65 21.88
C LYS A 362 -20.74 -17.26 22.20
N VAL A 363 -20.44 -16.49 21.16
CA VAL A 363 -20.08 -15.08 21.33
C VAL A 363 -21.29 -14.49 22.03
N ALA A 364 -21.16 -14.20 23.32
CA ALA A 364 -22.19 -13.45 24.02
C ALA A 364 -22.52 -12.24 23.15
N PRO A 365 -23.79 -11.87 22.96
CA PRO A 365 -24.14 -10.70 22.16
C PRO A 365 -23.37 -9.51 22.75
N TRP A 366 -22.23 -9.18 22.14
CA TRP A 366 -21.41 -8.06 22.57
C TRP A 366 -22.27 -6.85 22.29
N ALA A 367 -22.62 -6.09 23.33
CA ALA A 367 -23.51 -4.93 23.24
C ALA A 367 -23.05 -3.85 22.23
N GLY A 368 -21.85 -3.98 21.64
CA GLY A 368 -21.34 -3.13 20.56
C GLY A 368 -21.51 -3.67 19.13
N LEU A 369 -21.98 -4.92 18.92
CA LEU A 369 -22.15 -5.46 17.55
C LEU A 369 -23.23 -4.73 16.77
N ASP A 370 -24.26 -4.20 17.42
CA ASP A 370 -25.29 -3.39 16.76
C ASP A 370 -24.72 -2.06 16.26
N THR A 371 -23.83 -1.44 17.03
CA THR A 371 -23.09 -0.24 16.60
C THR A 371 -22.17 -0.57 15.44
N LEU A 372 -21.46 -1.71 15.47
CA LEU A 372 -20.63 -2.16 14.35
C LEU A 372 -21.47 -2.44 13.10
N ASN A 373 -22.67 -3.01 13.24
CA ASN A 373 -23.60 -3.19 12.13
C ASN A 373 -24.03 -1.84 11.53
N LEU A 374 -24.26 -0.81 12.35
CA LEU A 374 -24.50 0.55 11.85
C LEU A 374 -23.29 1.10 11.08
N PHE A 375 -22.08 0.92 11.62
CA PHE A 375 -20.85 1.32 10.93
C PHE A 375 -20.67 0.57 9.60
N PHE A 376 -20.94 -0.74 9.55
CA PHE A 376 -20.88 -1.52 8.31
C PHE A 376 -21.95 -1.09 7.30
N LYS A 377 -23.14 -0.69 7.77
CA LYS A 377 -24.18 -0.08 6.91
C LYS A 377 -23.71 1.24 6.32
N LEU A 378 -23.12 2.13 7.12
CA LEU A 378 -22.55 3.40 6.64
C LEU A 378 -21.34 3.16 5.72
N ALA A 379 -20.51 2.18 6.02
CA ALA A 379 -19.35 1.85 5.23
C ALA A 379 -19.71 1.27 3.84
N ARG A 380 -20.99 0.93 3.57
CA ARG A 380 -21.45 0.69 2.19
C ARG A 380 -21.27 1.92 1.28
N PHE A 381 -21.28 3.14 1.84
CA PHE A 381 -21.00 4.37 1.09
C PHE A 381 -19.55 4.44 0.59
N SER A 382 -18.62 3.68 1.18
CA SER A 382 -17.24 3.59 0.66
C SER A 382 -17.17 3.08 -0.78
N ARG A 383 -18.19 2.36 -1.26
CA ARG A 383 -18.29 1.94 -2.67
C ARG A 383 -18.43 3.14 -3.60
N ILE A 384 -19.17 4.18 -3.19
CA ILE A 384 -19.32 5.42 -3.96
C ILE A 384 -17.98 6.17 -4.03
N LEU A 385 -17.17 6.11 -2.98
CA LEU A 385 -15.83 6.70 -2.99
C LEU A 385 -14.91 6.09 -4.06
N ARG A 386 -15.17 4.87 -4.53
CA ARG A 386 -14.42 4.30 -5.67
C ARG A 386 -14.66 5.08 -6.97
N LEU A 387 -15.82 5.71 -7.12
CA LEU A 387 -16.10 6.59 -8.27
C LEU A 387 -15.24 7.86 -8.23
N LEU A 388 -14.75 8.28 -7.06
CA LEU A 388 -13.81 9.38 -6.96
C LEU A 388 -12.48 9.04 -7.65
N LYS A 389 -12.07 7.77 -7.71
CA LYS A 389 -10.90 7.35 -8.51
C LYS A 389 -11.08 7.67 -9.99
N LEU A 390 -12.30 7.54 -10.51
CA LEU A 390 -12.61 7.90 -11.90
C LEU A 390 -12.42 9.41 -12.11
N PHE A 391 -12.90 10.21 -11.16
CA PHE A 391 -12.74 11.66 -11.18
C PHE A 391 -11.26 12.08 -11.20
N GLU A 392 -10.41 11.38 -10.46
CA GLU A 392 -8.98 11.69 -10.43
C GLU A 392 -8.26 11.46 -11.75
N ARG A 393 -8.79 10.59 -12.63
CA ARG A 393 -8.19 10.37 -13.95
C ARG A 393 -8.40 11.54 -14.89
N PHE A 394 -9.42 12.36 -14.65
CA PHE A 394 -9.77 13.52 -15.47
C PHE A 394 -9.19 14.80 -14.86
N ARG A 395 -7.99 15.19 -15.32
CA ARG A 395 -7.37 16.49 -14.99
C ARG A 395 -8.30 17.71 -15.12
N PRO A 396 -9.14 17.86 -16.17
CA PRO A 396 -10.02 19.03 -16.26
C PRO A 396 -11.06 19.07 -15.13
N LEU A 397 -11.58 17.91 -14.73
CA LEU A 397 -12.53 17.79 -13.62
C LEU A 397 -11.86 18.16 -12.29
N GLN A 398 -10.61 17.70 -12.07
CA GLN A 398 -9.84 18.11 -10.90
C GLN A 398 -9.65 19.63 -10.82
N ALA A 399 -9.33 20.29 -11.94
CA ALA A 399 -9.19 21.75 -11.97
C ALA A 399 -10.50 22.46 -11.57
N VAL A 400 -11.66 21.94 -12.03
CA VAL A 400 -12.97 22.45 -11.64
C VAL A 400 -13.24 22.22 -10.14
N ALA A 401 -12.97 21.02 -9.62
CA ALA A 401 -13.16 20.75 -8.19
C ALA A 401 -12.26 21.61 -7.30
N VAL A 402 -11.01 21.86 -7.70
CA VAL A 402 -10.13 22.78 -6.97
C VAL A 402 -10.71 24.19 -6.96
N GLY A 403 -11.21 24.70 -8.09
CA GLY A 403 -11.87 26.01 -8.14
C GLY A 403 -13.13 26.07 -7.28
N VAL A 404 -13.92 25.00 -7.21
CA VAL A 404 -15.09 24.91 -6.32
C VAL A 404 -14.67 24.91 -4.85
N LEU A 405 -13.62 24.17 -4.49
CA LEU A 405 -13.10 24.12 -3.12
C LEU A 405 -12.55 25.48 -2.67
N GLU A 406 -11.83 26.19 -3.55
CA GLU A 406 -11.37 27.56 -3.28
C GLU A 406 -12.56 28.53 -3.09
N ALA A 407 -13.62 28.41 -3.90
CA ALA A 407 -14.84 29.20 -3.70
C ALA A 407 -15.60 28.84 -2.42
N MET A 408 -15.57 27.57 -2.00
CA MET A 408 -16.20 27.11 -0.75
C MET A 408 -15.58 27.73 0.49
N GLU A 409 -14.28 28.07 0.46
CA GLU A 409 -13.63 28.77 1.58
C GLU A 409 -14.25 30.15 1.82
N GLY A 410 -14.53 30.91 0.76
CA GLY A 410 -15.24 32.19 0.87
C GLY A 410 -16.68 32.01 1.34
N MET A 411 -17.39 31.01 0.81
CA MET A 411 -18.77 30.70 1.23
C MET A 411 -18.86 30.25 2.69
N PHE A 412 -17.83 29.58 3.22
CA PHE A 412 -17.78 29.17 4.62
C PHE A 412 -17.84 30.37 5.58
N TRP A 413 -17.08 31.43 5.30
CA TRP A 413 -17.11 32.64 6.12
C TRP A 413 -18.46 33.35 6.07
N ILE A 414 -19.10 33.39 4.90
CA ILE A 414 -20.46 33.92 4.74
C ILE A 414 -21.46 33.09 5.54
N ALA A 415 -21.35 31.75 5.51
CA ALA A 415 -22.19 30.86 6.29
C ALA A 415 -22.02 31.07 7.80
N VAL A 416 -20.78 31.24 8.28
CA VAL A 416 -20.48 31.55 9.70
C VAL A 416 -21.09 32.88 10.11
N LEU A 417 -20.93 33.94 9.30
CA LEU A 417 -21.54 35.25 9.57
C LEU A 417 -23.07 35.15 9.62
N THR A 418 -23.66 34.45 8.66
CA THR A 418 -25.11 34.24 8.58
C THR A 418 -25.62 33.47 9.81
N MET A 419 -24.91 32.41 10.21
CA MET A 419 -25.23 31.64 11.41
C MET A 419 -25.17 32.51 12.68
N PHE A 420 -24.19 33.40 12.79
CA PHE A 420 -24.07 34.35 13.91
C PHE A 420 -25.22 35.35 13.96
N VAL A 421 -25.62 35.90 12.82
CA VAL A 421 -26.78 36.80 12.73
C VAL A 421 -28.06 36.08 13.13
N VAL A 422 -28.32 34.90 12.58
CA VAL A 422 -29.49 34.08 12.93
C VAL A 422 -29.49 33.73 14.42
N TYR A 423 -28.34 33.39 14.98
CA TYR A 423 -28.19 33.10 16.41
C TYR A 423 -28.49 34.32 17.30
N THR A 424 -27.98 35.49 16.93
CA THR A 424 -28.22 36.75 17.66
C THR A 424 -29.71 37.10 17.65
N TRP A 425 -30.37 37.00 16.50
CA TRP A 425 -31.81 37.20 16.40
C TRP A 425 -32.59 36.18 17.22
N ALA A 426 -32.20 34.91 17.22
CA ALA A 426 -32.85 33.88 18.02
C ALA A 426 -32.78 34.20 19.53
N ILE A 427 -31.66 34.73 20.02
CA ILE A 427 -31.53 35.18 21.41
C ILE A 427 -32.47 36.36 21.69
N ILE A 428 -32.48 37.37 20.83
CA ILE A 428 -33.34 38.56 20.99
C ILE A 428 -34.81 38.16 21.00
N PHE A 429 -35.25 37.30 20.08
CA PHE A 429 -36.62 36.80 20.05
C PHE A 429 -36.96 36.01 21.30
N ARG A 430 -36.04 35.15 21.77
CA ARG A 430 -36.23 34.41 23.02
C ARG A 430 -36.35 35.34 24.23
N SER A 431 -35.61 36.44 24.28
CA SER A 431 -35.67 37.40 25.39
C SER A 431 -36.89 38.32 25.32
N LEU A 432 -37.38 38.65 24.13
CA LEU A 432 -38.57 39.49 23.96
C LEU A 432 -39.89 38.75 24.11
N VAL A 433 -39.95 37.48 23.67
CA VAL A 433 -41.18 36.67 23.66
C VAL A 433 -41.28 35.75 24.88
N GLY A 434 -40.14 35.43 25.51
CA GLY A 434 -40.09 34.55 26.68
C GLY A 434 -40.31 35.25 28.03
N SER A 435 -40.46 36.58 28.03
CA SER A 435 -40.95 37.39 29.15
C SER A 435 -42.45 37.61 29.01
#